data_AF-A0A7W6ED09-F1
#
_entry.id   AF-A0A7W6ED09-F1
#
_cell.length_a   1.000
_cell.length_b   1.000
_cell.length_c   1.000
_cell.angle_alpha   90.00
_cell.angle_beta   90.00
_cell.angle_gamma   90.00
#
_symmetry.space_group_name_H-M   'P 1'
#
loop_
_entity.id
_entity.type
_entity.pdbx_description
1 polymer ?
#
loop_
_entity_poly.entity_id
_entity_poly.type
_entity_poly.pdbx_seq_one_letter_code
_entity_poly.pdbx_strand_id
1 'polypeptide(L)'
;MYQFSYAEVAQESSSTAREREREAFDNMIASLERAETAGPRSREAIEAIYVTRNLWSILVEDLASAENALPEELRASLISIGLWVMREAESIRLGRVESFQPMIEITQMIRDGLES
;
A
#
# COMPACT_ATOMS: atom_id res chain seq x y z
N MET A 1 24.19 25.26 22.52
CA MET A 1 23.67 24.08 23.24
C MET A 1 22.35 23.74 22.58
N TYR A 2 22.37 22.83 21.61
CA TYR A 2 21.23 22.55 20.73
C TYR A 2 20.26 21.64 21.47
N GLN A 3 19.27 22.26 22.12
CA GLN A 3 18.10 21.56 22.62
C GLN A 3 17.10 21.54 21.46
N PHE A 4 17.31 20.64 20.49
CA PHE A 4 16.23 20.29 19.58
C PHE A 4 15.08 19.79 20.46
N SER A 5 13.94 20.46 20.37
CA SER A 5 12.74 20.08 21.09
C SER A 5 12.39 18.64 20.70
N TYR A 6 12.16 17.75 21.66
CA TYR A 6 11.69 16.39 21.40
C TYR A 6 10.45 16.38 20.49
N ALA A 7 9.64 17.44 20.54
CA ALA A 7 8.47 17.60 19.68
C ALA A 7 8.85 17.87 18.21
N GLU A 8 9.93 18.61 17.93
CA GLU A 8 10.37 18.87 16.54
C GLU A 8 10.93 17.61 15.89
N VAL A 9 11.74 16.83 16.63
CA VAL A 9 12.30 15.56 16.13
C VAL A 9 11.20 14.51 15.92
N ALA A 10 10.21 14.44 16.82
CA ALA A 10 9.08 13.53 16.70
C ALA A 10 8.18 13.88 15.50
N GLN A 11 7.91 15.16 15.26
CA GLN A 11 7.10 15.62 14.12
C GLN A 11 7.82 15.44 12.78
N GLU A 12 9.13 15.66 12.72
CA GLU A 12 9.92 15.40 11.51
C GLU A 12 9.98 13.90 11.18
N SER A 13 10.02 13.04 12.21
CA SER A 13 10.00 11.59 12.03
C SER A 13 8.66 11.06 11.52
N SER A 14 7.54 11.64 11.99
CA SER A 14 6.19 11.24 11.55
C SER A 14 5.88 11.77 10.14
N SER A 15 6.29 12.99 9.81
CA SER A 15 6.13 13.52 8.44
C SER A 15 6.96 12.73 7.43
N THR A 16 8.17 12.31 7.82
CA THR A 16 9.02 11.45 6.97
C THR A 16 8.41 10.06 6.77
N ALA A 17 7.75 9.51 7.80
CA ALA A 17 7.07 8.22 7.69
C ALA A 17 5.89 8.28 6.71
N ARG A 18 5.04 9.31 6.81
CA ARG A 18 3.90 9.50 5.88
C ARG A 18 4.34 9.72 4.44
N GLU A 19 5.40 10.49 4.22
CA GLU A 19 5.93 10.69 2.85
C GLU A 19 6.42 9.36 2.24
N ARG A 20 7.08 8.51 3.03
CA ARG A 20 7.52 7.18 2.58
C ARG A 20 6.36 6.26 2.26
N GLU A 21 5.30 6.27 3.07
CA GLU A 21 4.08 5.51 2.79
C GLU A 21 3.45 5.98 1.47
N ARG A 22 3.36 7.29 1.25
CA ARG A 22 2.85 7.84 0.00
C ARG A 22 3.69 7.41 -1.20
N GLU A 23 5.01 7.55 -1.11
CA GLU A 23 5.92 7.13 -2.18
C GLU A 23 5.80 5.63 -2.47
N ALA A 24 5.61 4.80 -1.45
CA ALA A 24 5.37 3.37 -1.63
C ALA A 24 4.06 3.08 -2.38
N PHE A 25 2.98 3.79 -2.05
CA PHE A 25 1.71 3.66 -2.76
C PHE A 25 1.80 4.17 -4.21
N ASP A 26 2.46 5.30 -4.46
CA ASP A 26 2.66 5.83 -5.82
C ASP A 26 3.46 4.84 -6.69
N ASN A 27 4.52 4.26 -6.13
CA ASN A 27 5.31 3.23 -6.82
C ASN A 27 4.48 1.98 -7.12
N MET A 28 3.62 1.56 -6.18
CA MET A 28 2.71 0.43 -6.40
C MET A 28 1.70 0.73 -7.51
N ILE A 29 1.08 1.91 -7.51
CA ILE A 29 0.12 2.34 -8.53
C ILE A 29 0.78 2.37 -9.91
N ALA A 30 1.96 2.98 -10.03
CA ALA A 30 2.71 3.01 -11.28
C ALA A 30 3.08 1.60 -11.77
N SER A 31 3.37 0.66 -10.87
CA SER A 31 3.61 -0.74 -11.23
C SER A 31 2.34 -1.43 -11.74
N LEU A 32 1.20 -1.19 -11.11
CA LEU A 32 -0.09 -1.75 -11.51
C LEU A 32 -0.57 -1.19 -12.86
N GLU A 33 -0.41 0.11 -13.11
CA GLU A 33 -0.78 0.74 -14.39
C GLU A 33 0.06 0.20 -15.57
N ARG A 34 1.37 -0.01 -15.34
CA ARG A 34 2.25 -0.69 -16.31
C ARG A 34 1.77 -2.11 -16.60
N ALA A 35 1.39 -2.85 -15.55
CA ALA A 35 0.88 -4.21 -15.68
C ALA A 35 -0.48 -4.27 -16.41
N GLU A 36 -1.39 -3.34 -16.14
CA GLU A 36 -2.67 -3.22 -16.85
C GLU A 36 -2.46 -2.99 -18.35
N THR A 37 -1.55 -2.07 -18.68
CA THR A 37 -1.22 -1.75 -20.08
C THR A 37 -0.56 -2.93 -20.81
N ALA A 38 0.34 -3.65 -20.13
CA ALA A 38 1.07 -4.78 -20.71
C ALA A 38 0.26 -6.09 -20.72
N GLY A 39 -0.78 -6.18 -19.89
CA GLY A 39 -1.66 -7.33 -19.74
C GLY A 39 -1.21 -8.35 -18.69
N PRO A 40 -2.11 -9.25 -18.25
CA PRO A 40 -1.93 -10.11 -17.06
C PRO A 40 -0.89 -11.23 -17.20
N ARG A 41 -0.36 -11.47 -18.41
CA ARG A 41 0.68 -12.48 -18.69
C ARG A 41 2.06 -11.88 -18.99
N SER A 42 2.20 -10.57 -18.79
CA SER A 42 3.42 -9.82 -19.04
C SER A 42 4.43 -9.97 -17.90
N ARG A 43 5.66 -9.48 -18.10
CA ARG A 43 6.65 -9.40 -17.03
C ARG A 43 6.24 -8.35 -15.99
N GLU A 44 5.62 -7.28 -16.45
CA GLU A 44 5.09 -6.17 -15.66
C GLU A 44 4.01 -6.68 -14.69
N ALA A 45 3.15 -7.61 -15.13
CA ALA A 45 2.18 -8.28 -14.26
C ALA A 45 2.86 -9.05 -13.12
N ILE A 46 3.96 -9.76 -13.39
CA ILE A 46 4.72 -10.48 -12.36
C ILE A 46 5.31 -9.50 -11.33
N GLU A 47 5.91 -8.41 -11.82
CA GLU A 47 6.47 -7.34 -10.98
C GLU A 47 5.38 -6.70 -10.10
N ALA A 48 4.25 -6.32 -10.69
CA ALA A 48 3.15 -5.69 -9.98
C ALA A 48 2.55 -6.60 -8.90
N ILE A 49 2.34 -7.88 -9.20
CA ILE A 49 1.85 -8.86 -8.21
C ILE A 49 2.84 -9.00 -7.05
N TYR A 50 4.15 -9.04 -7.35
CA TYR A 50 5.18 -9.13 -6.32
C TYR A 50 5.22 -7.89 -5.42
N VAL A 51 5.28 -6.69 -6.01
CA VAL A 51 5.28 -5.41 -5.29
C VAL A 51 4.02 -5.29 -4.41
N THR A 52 2.86 -5.59 -4.99
CA THR A 52 1.56 -5.57 -4.29
C THR A 52 1.59 -6.45 -3.05
N ARG A 53 2.02 -7.71 -3.19
CA ARG A 53 2.05 -8.66 -2.07
C ARG A 53 3.04 -8.26 -0.98
N ASN A 54 4.22 -7.76 -1.35
CA ASN A 54 5.22 -7.34 -0.37
C ASN A 54 4.77 -6.13 0.41
N LEU A 55 4.28 -5.08 -0.26
CA LEU A 55 3.84 -3.86 0.41
C LEU A 55 2.70 -4.17 1.38
N TRP A 56 1.67 -4.88 0.92
CA TRP A 56 0.54 -5.23 1.77
C TRP A 56 0.89 -6.19 2.90
N SER A 57 1.87 -7.07 2.74
CA SER A 57 2.36 -7.91 3.85
C SER A 57 2.94 -7.06 4.98
N ILE A 58 3.75 -6.05 4.65
CA ILE A 58 4.36 -5.14 5.62
C ILE A 58 3.27 -4.28 6.29
N LEU A 59 2.37 -3.70 5.49
CA LEU A 59 1.29 -2.86 6.01
C LEU A 59 0.35 -3.64 6.93
N VAL A 60 -0.04 -4.87 6.58
CA VAL A 60 -0.92 -5.70 7.42
C VAL A 60 -0.23 -6.08 8.73
N GLU A 61 1.07 -6.37 8.71
CA GLU A 61 1.85 -6.64 9.92
C GLU A 61 1.86 -5.42 10.85
N ASP A 62 2.12 -4.23 10.31
CA ASP A 62 2.10 -2.98 11.08
C ASP A 62 0.69 -2.67 11.62
N LEU A 63 -0.34 -2.78 10.79
CA LEU A 63 -1.74 -2.54 11.19
C LEU A 63 -2.24 -3.53 12.25
N ALA A 64 -1.68 -4.75 12.30
CA ALA A 64 -2.01 -5.75 13.30
C ALA A 64 -1.28 -5.53 14.64
N SER A 65 -0.26 -4.65 14.67
CA SER A 65 0.47 -4.34 15.89
C SER A 65 -0.41 -3.60 16.91
N ALA A 66 -0.30 -3.99 18.18
CA ALA A 66 -0.95 -3.27 19.27
C ALA A 66 -0.40 -1.84 19.44
N GLU A 67 0.81 -1.58 18.93
CA GLU A 67 1.46 -0.27 18.98
C GLU A 67 1.04 0.67 17.83
N ASN A 68 0.28 0.18 16.84
CA ASN A 68 -0.18 1.02 15.74
C ASN A 68 -1.18 2.08 16.24
N ALA A 69 -0.91 3.35 15.91
CA ALA A 69 -1.62 4.51 16.46
C ALA A 69 -3.00 4.76 15.83
N LEU A 70 -3.40 4.01 14.80
CA LEU A 70 -4.71 4.17 14.15
C LEU A 70 -5.85 3.57 14.99
N PRO A 71 -7.08 4.11 14.88
CA PRO A 71 -8.26 3.51 15.49
C PRO A 71 -8.47 2.06 15.06
N GLU A 72 -8.91 1.20 15.97
CA GLU A 72 -9.07 -0.24 15.72
C GLU A 72 -9.96 -0.55 14.50
N GLU A 73 -11.06 0.18 14.35
CA GLU A 73 -11.99 0.04 13.23
C GLU A 73 -11.33 0.37 11.87
N LEU A 74 -10.50 1.42 11.85
CA LEU A 74 -9.74 1.80 10.65
C LEU A 74 -8.70 0.74 10.31
N ARG A 75 -7.96 0.23 11.32
CA ARG A 75 -6.99 -0.87 11.12
C ARG A 75 -7.67 -2.11 10.55
N ALA A 76 -8.80 -2.53 11.12
CA ALA A 76 -9.56 -3.68 10.66
C ALA A 76 -10.06 -3.51 9.20
N SER A 77 -10.48 -2.30 8.85
CA SER A 77 -10.92 -1.97 7.48
C SER A 77 -9.74 -2.04 6.49
N LEU A 78 -8.60 -1.42 6.82
CA LEU A 78 -7.40 -1.45 5.98
C LEU A 78 -6.82 -2.87 5.83
N ILE A 79 -6.80 -3.66 6.91
CA ILE A 79 -6.40 -5.07 6.85
C ILE A 79 -7.31 -5.85 5.90
N SER A 80 -8.63 -5.65 6.00
CA SER A 80 -9.59 -6.34 5.13
C SER A 80 -9.37 -6.00 3.66
N ILE A 81 -9.07 -4.73 3.35
CA ILE A 81 -8.72 -4.29 2.00
C ILE A 81 -7.41 -4.93 1.55
N GLY A 82 -6.37 -4.90 2.37
CA GLY A 82 -5.07 -5.49 2.03
C GLY A 82 -5.16 -6.99 1.73
N LEU A 83 -5.92 -7.73 2.54
CA LEU A 83 -6.21 -9.15 2.29
C LEU A 83 -6.95 -9.37 0.97
N TRP A 84 -7.93 -8.52 0.65
CA TRP A 84 -8.63 -8.57 -0.63
C TRP A 84 -7.68 -8.28 -1.80
N VAL A 85 -6.84 -7.23 -1.73
CA VAL A 85 -5.88 -6.86 -2.79
C VAL A 85 -4.91 -8.01 -3.06
N MET A 86 -4.33 -8.61 -2.01
CA MET A 86 -3.42 -9.75 -2.16
C MET A 86 -4.11 -10.96 -2.79
N ARG A 87 -5.39 -11.22 -2.46
CA ARG A 87 -6.18 -12.28 -3.08
C ARG A 87 -6.47 -11.98 -4.55
N GLU A 88 -6.74 -10.73 -4.89
CA GLU A 88 -7.04 -10.31 -6.26
C GLU A 88 -5.80 -10.43 -7.16
N ALA A 89 -4.63 -10.01 -6.67
CA ALA A 89 -3.34 -10.22 -7.34
C ALA A 89 -3.07 -11.73 -7.60
N GLU A 90 -3.42 -12.59 -6.64
CA GLU A 90 -3.32 -14.04 -6.81
C GLU A 90 -4.33 -14.59 -7.83
N SER A 91 -5.55 -14.05 -7.88
CA SER A 91 -6.54 -14.40 -8.91
C SER A 91 -6.04 -14.05 -10.32
N ILE A 92 -5.37 -12.92 -10.50
CA ILE A 92 -4.73 -12.56 -11.77
C ILE A 92 -3.61 -13.54 -12.11
N ARG A 93 -2.74 -13.87 -11.14
CA ARG A 93 -1.67 -14.86 -11.31
C ARG A 93 -2.20 -16.22 -11.78
N LEU A 94 -3.37 -16.62 -11.29
CA LEU A 94 -4.04 -17.87 -11.65
C LEU A 94 -4.86 -17.77 -12.95
N GLY A 95 -4.91 -16.60 -13.59
CA GLY A 95 -5.69 -16.35 -14.81
C GLY A 95 -7.21 -16.37 -14.60
N ARG A 96 -7.67 -16.10 -13.38
CA ARG A 96 -9.10 -16.01 -13.03
C ARG A 96 -9.67 -14.60 -13.24
N VAL A 97 -8.80 -13.61 -13.12
CA VAL A 97 -9.07 -12.18 -13.36
C VAL A 97 -8.03 -11.68 -14.35
N GLU A 98 -8.40 -10.77 -15.23
CA GLU A 98 -7.53 -10.28 -16.31
C GLU A 98 -7.15 -8.80 -16.18
N SER A 99 -7.71 -8.07 -15.22
CA SER A 99 -7.49 -6.64 -15.04
C SER A 99 -7.02 -6.30 -13.63
N PHE A 100 -6.03 -5.41 -13.55
CA PHE A 100 -5.50 -4.77 -12.35
C PHE A 100 -6.28 -3.51 -11.96
N GLN A 101 -7.19 -3.02 -12.81
CA GLN A 101 -7.94 -1.78 -12.63
C GLN A 101 -8.60 -1.66 -11.23
N PRO A 102 -9.28 -2.68 -10.68
CA PRO A 102 -9.87 -2.57 -9.36
C PRO A 102 -8.85 -2.34 -8.23
N MET A 103 -7.65 -2.93 -8.35
CA MET A 103 -6.57 -2.71 -7.39
C MET A 103 -5.98 -1.30 -7.53
N ILE A 104 -5.88 -0.78 -8.76
CA ILE A 104 -5.41 0.60 -9.01
C ILE A 104 -6.34 1.59 -8.30
N GLU A 105 -7.65 1.48 -8.52
CA GLU A 105 -8.65 2.38 -7.95
C GLU A 105 -8.62 2.36 -6.41
N ILE A 106 -8.56 1.18 -5.81
CA ILE A 106 -8.51 1.03 -4.35
C ILE A 106 -7.20 1.59 -3.78
N THR A 107 -6.07 1.34 -4.44
CA THR A 107 -4.77 1.83 -3.98
C THR A 107 -4.69 3.36 -4.09
N GLN A 108 -5.25 3.94 -5.15
CA GLN A 108 -5.39 5.39 -5.32
C GLN A 108 -6.26 6.01 -4.22
N MET A 109 -7.44 5.43 -3.94
CA MET A 109 -8.31 5.92 -2.86
C MET A 109 -7.63 5.91 -1.47
N ILE A 110 -6.85 4.88 -1.17
CA ILE A 110 -6.10 4.80 0.10
C ILE A 110 -5.02 5.87 0.16
N ARG A 111 -4.21 5.99 -0.90
CA ARG A 111 -3.16 7.02 -0.97
C ARG A 111 -3.73 8.42 -0.81
N ASP A 112 -4.82 8.73 -1.51
CA ASP A 112 -5.45 10.05 -1.46
C ASP A 112 -6.03 10.33 -0.06
N GLY A 113 -6.47 9.29 0.67
CA GLY A 113 -6.86 9.38 2.07
C GLY A 113 -5.71 9.68 3.05
N LEU A 114 -4.45 9.50 2.66
CA LEU A 114 -3.29 9.90 3.47
C LEU A 114 -3.03 11.42 3.41
N GLU A 115 -3.59 12.12 2.42
CA GLU A 115 -3.44 13.57 2.26
C GLU A 115 -4.36 14.39 3.18
N SER A 116 -5.42 13.77 3.74
CA SER A 116 -6.39 14.38 4.66
C SER A 116 -6.03 14.22 6.14
#